data_AF-A0A7R9X977-F1
#
_entry.id   AF-A0A7R9X977-F1
#
_cell.length_a   1.000
_cell.length_b   1.000
_cell.length_c   1.000
_cell.angle_alpha   90.00
_cell.angle_beta   90.00
_cell.angle_gamma   90.00
#
_symmetry.space_group_name_H-M   'P 1'
#
loop_
_entity.id
_entity.type
_entity.pdbx_description
1 polymer ?
#
loop_
_entity_poly.entity_id
_entity_poly.type
_entity_poly.pdbx_seq_one_letter_code
_entity_poly.pdbx_strand_id
1 'polypeptide(L)'
;LIMDDYTVIERIGEGAHGVVLKAKQNPTGKIVALKKVSLKKIEDGIPFKIIREIKALQFIDCPNVVKLLNVFPQGLGFVFVFEYMVTDLADMLLLTKGALPLECKKAYMHMLLKGTAYCHELGLIHRDLKPANLLISAKGILKIADFGLCRLHDKEQVDRPYSHQVATRWYRSPELLYGARKYNEGVDLWAIGCIIGELINNRPVFPGENDIDQLCVVLKALGSPNEESWPGHKDLPDFNKITFAAMKPKSFRELFPNACPEGLKLLEEILRYDENKRISAKMVGSLLYMICNQIVLVSRHSNMSTS
;
A
#
# COMPACT_ATOMS: atom_id res chain seq x y z
N LEU A 1 -3.75 -12.62 -28.58
CA LEU A 1 -2.77 -13.34 -27.74
C LEU A 1 -3.53 -14.16 -26.71
N ILE A 2 -3.27 -15.46 -26.65
CA ILE A 2 -3.93 -16.45 -25.78
C ILE A 2 -2.88 -17.08 -24.83
N MET A 3 -3.30 -17.94 -23.91
CA MET A 3 -2.39 -18.58 -22.95
C MET A 3 -1.22 -19.32 -23.64
N ASP A 4 -1.46 -19.87 -24.83
CA ASP A 4 -0.47 -20.64 -25.60
C ASP A 4 0.72 -19.78 -26.08
N ASP A 5 0.59 -18.45 -26.04
CA ASP A 5 1.69 -17.53 -26.32
C ASP A 5 2.68 -17.42 -25.15
N TYR A 6 2.48 -18.15 -24.05
CA TYR A 6 3.30 -18.07 -22.84
C TYR A 6 3.70 -19.46 -22.32
N THR A 7 4.99 -19.66 -22.07
CA THR A 7 5.49 -20.82 -21.34
C THR A 7 5.66 -20.46 -19.86
N VAL A 8 4.90 -21.12 -18.99
CA VAL A 8 5.02 -20.96 -17.52
C VAL A 8 6.36 -21.52 -17.06
N ILE A 9 7.09 -20.75 -16.25
CA ILE A 9 8.39 -21.12 -15.69
C ILE A 9 8.19 -21.63 -14.25
N GLU A 10 7.61 -20.80 -13.40
CA GLU A 10 7.45 -21.07 -11.97
C GLU A 10 6.29 -20.29 -11.38
N ARG A 11 5.81 -20.75 -10.22
CA ARG A 11 4.85 -20.01 -9.41
C ARG A 11 5.63 -19.06 -8.50
N ILE A 12 5.34 -17.76 -8.60
CA ILE A 12 6.07 -16.71 -7.86
C ILE A 12 5.24 -16.06 -6.75
N GLY A 13 3.95 -16.36 -6.66
CA GLY A 13 3.13 -15.82 -5.58
C GLY A 13 1.72 -16.37 -5.54
N GLU A 14 1.10 -16.16 -4.39
CA GLU A 14 -0.33 -16.28 -4.16
C GLU A 14 -0.79 -14.99 -3.51
N GLY A 15 -1.52 -14.16 -4.25
CA GLY A 15 -2.11 -12.94 -3.71
C GLY A 15 -3.54 -13.18 -3.23
N ALA A 16 -4.13 -12.17 -2.58
CA ALA A 16 -5.55 -12.19 -2.19
C ALA A 16 -6.51 -12.47 -3.39
N HIS A 17 -6.04 -12.22 -4.61
CA HIS A 17 -6.81 -12.26 -5.85
C HIS A 17 -6.49 -13.46 -6.75
N GLY A 18 -5.56 -14.35 -6.36
CA GLY A 18 -5.22 -15.56 -7.13
C GLY A 18 -3.74 -15.82 -7.26
N VAL A 19 -3.40 -16.79 -8.11
CA VAL A 19 -2.04 -17.26 -8.33
C VAL A 19 -1.31 -16.34 -9.30
N VAL A 20 -0.05 -16.02 -8.97
CA VAL A 20 0.87 -15.29 -9.84
C VAL A 20 1.96 -16.26 -10.33
N LEU A 21 2.11 -16.34 -11.65
CA LEU A 21 3.06 -17.21 -12.33
C LEU A 21 4.08 -16.36 -13.09
N LYS A 22 5.35 -16.72 -13.03
CA LYS A 22 6.36 -16.19 -13.95
C LYS A 22 6.31 -17.00 -15.24
N ALA A 23 6.30 -16.31 -16.37
CA ALA A 23 6.25 -16.95 -17.67
C ALA A 23 7.18 -16.25 -18.66
N LYS A 24 7.52 -16.96 -19.73
CA LYS A 24 8.20 -16.43 -20.91
C LYS A 24 7.18 -16.26 -22.02
N GLN A 25 7.11 -15.08 -22.62
CA GLN A 25 6.32 -14.84 -23.83
C GLN A 25 7.02 -15.49 -25.03
N ASN A 26 6.37 -16.43 -25.71
CA ASN A 26 6.97 -17.27 -26.75
C ASN A 26 7.49 -16.46 -27.96
N PRO A 27 6.72 -15.48 -28.52
CA PRO A 27 7.19 -14.71 -29.66
C PRO A 27 8.42 -13.83 -29.40
N THR A 28 8.57 -13.30 -28.17
CA THR A 28 9.57 -12.27 -27.85
C THR A 28 10.68 -12.75 -26.92
N GLY A 29 10.47 -13.88 -26.26
CA GLY A 29 11.29 -14.36 -25.16
C GLY A 29 11.24 -13.53 -23.88
N LYS A 30 10.38 -12.51 -23.80
CA LYS A 30 10.28 -11.59 -22.66
C LYS A 30 9.70 -12.30 -21.43
N ILE A 31 10.30 -12.07 -20.26
CA ILE A 31 9.79 -12.54 -18.98
C ILE A 31 8.64 -11.64 -18.51
N VAL A 32 7.54 -12.25 -18.09
CA VAL A 32 6.30 -11.60 -17.65
C VAL A 32 5.74 -12.26 -16.40
N ALA A 33 4.85 -11.55 -15.71
CA ALA A 33 4.05 -12.09 -14.62
C ALA A 33 2.59 -12.29 -15.09
N LEU A 34 2.08 -13.52 -14.96
CA LEU A 34 0.71 -13.87 -15.27
C LEU A 34 -0.08 -13.95 -13.96
N LYS A 35 -1.07 -13.08 -13.80
CA LYS A 35 -1.99 -13.09 -12.66
C LYS A 35 -3.36 -13.59 -13.09
N LYS A 36 -3.79 -14.72 -12.55
CA LYS A 36 -5.11 -15.30 -12.84
C LYS A 36 -6.13 -14.78 -11.84
N VAL A 37 -7.22 -14.21 -12.37
CA VAL A 37 -8.32 -13.64 -11.58
C VAL A 37 -9.60 -14.34 -11.97
N SER A 38 -10.16 -15.12 -11.05
CA SER A 38 -11.42 -15.85 -11.25
C SER A 38 -12.63 -15.00 -10.90
N LEU A 39 -13.65 -14.96 -11.75
CA LEU A 39 -14.92 -14.30 -11.44
C LEU A 39 -15.85 -15.34 -10.80
N LYS A 40 -16.31 -15.08 -9.57
CA LYS A 40 -17.13 -16.06 -8.82
C LYS A 40 -18.62 -16.08 -9.21
N LYS A 41 -19.12 -15.15 -10.02
CA LYS A 41 -20.52 -15.09 -10.48
C LYS A 41 -20.54 -14.50 -11.91
N ILE A 42 -20.87 -15.31 -12.92
CA ILE A 42 -20.99 -14.88 -14.33
C ILE A 42 -22.38 -15.22 -14.90
N GLU A 43 -23.38 -15.48 -14.05
CA GLU A 43 -24.73 -15.82 -14.53
C GLU A 43 -25.30 -14.73 -15.46
N ASP A 44 -24.96 -13.46 -15.23
CA ASP A 44 -25.37 -12.31 -16.04
C ASP A 44 -24.26 -11.74 -16.95
N GLY A 45 -23.19 -12.51 -17.22
CA GLY A 45 -22.01 -12.00 -17.93
C GLY A 45 -21.06 -11.18 -17.05
N ILE A 46 -20.07 -10.53 -17.67
CA ILE A 46 -19.06 -9.71 -16.96
C ILE A 46 -19.65 -8.30 -16.74
N PRO A 47 -19.75 -7.81 -15.49
CA PRO A 47 -20.27 -6.46 -15.23
C PRO A 47 -19.48 -5.36 -15.97
N PHE A 48 -20.17 -4.39 -16.58
CA PHE A 48 -19.55 -3.25 -17.28
C PHE A 48 -18.51 -2.50 -16.45
N LYS A 49 -18.72 -2.40 -15.13
CA LYS A 49 -17.78 -1.79 -14.19
C LYS A 49 -16.41 -2.47 -14.20
N ILE A 50 -16.38 -3.81 -14.27
CA ILE A 50 -15.16 -4.62 -14.35
C ILE A 50 -14.41 -4.33 -15.66
N ILE A 51 -15.12 -4.32 -16.79
CA ILE A 51 -14.53 -4.00 -18.09
C ILE A 51 -13.94 -2.59 -18.09
N ARG A 52 -14.64 -1.61 -17.50
CA ARG A 52 -14.15 -0.23 -17.39
C ARG A 52 -12.86 -0.14 -16.57
N GLU A 53 -12.76 -0.87 -15.47
CA GLU A 53 -11.56 -0.91 -14.63
C GLU A 53 -10.39 -1.58 -15.35
N ILE A 54 -10.62 -2.71 -16.04
CA ILE A 54 -9.60 -3.36 -16.89
C ILE A 54 -9.09 -2.38 -17.95
N LYS A 55 -9.99 -1.67 -18.64
CA LYS A 55 -9.62 -0.64 -19.61
C LYS A 55 -8.81 0.48 -18.97
N ALA A 56 -9.22 0.99 -17.80
CA ALA A 56 -8.48 2.02 -17.09
C ALA A 56 -7.05 1.57 -16.76
N LEU A 57 -6.86 0.32 -16.32
CA LEU A 57 -5.52 -0.25 -16.08
C LEU A 57 -4.66 -0.33 -17.34
N GLN A 58 -5.27 -0.56 -18.51
CA GLN A 58 -4.55 -0.58 -19.79
C GLN A 58 -4.06 0.81 -20.22
N PHE A 59 -4.67 1.89 -19.74
CA PHE A 59 -4.27 3.26 -20.05
C PHE A 59 -3.27 3.87 -19.05
N ILE A 60 -2.93 3.16 -17.97
CA ILE A 60 -1.91 3.62 -17.03
C ILE A 60 -0.55 3.60 -17.73
N ASP A 61 0.08 4.76 -17.84
CA ASP A 61 1.45 4.90 -18.33
C ASP A 61 2.27 5.74 -17.33
N CYS A 62 2.67 5.09 -16.24
CA CYS A 62 3.47 5.68 -15.18
C CYS A 62 4.69 4.80 -14.90
N PRO A 63 5.92 5.36 -14.84
CA PRO A 63 7.12 4.60 -14.48
C PRO A 63 7.06 3.93 -13.11
N ASN A 64 6.20 4.40 -12.21
CA ASN A 64 6.05 3.92 -10.83
C ASN A 64 4.75 3.14 -10.59
N VAL A 65 4.10 2.67 -11.67
CA VAL A 65 2.98 1.71 -11.59
C VAL A 65 3.29 0.53 -12.50
N VAL A 66 2.99 -0.68 -12.05
CA VAL A 66 3.28 -1.90 -12.81
C VAL A 66 2.46 -1.91 -14.10
N LYS A 67 3.16 -2.03 -15.23
CA LYS A 67 2.54 -1.96 -16.56
C LYS A 67 1.78 -3.24 -16.87
N LEU A 68 0.50 -3.08 -17.16
CA LEU A 68 -0.32 -4.11 -17.76
C LEU A 68 0.02 -4.22 -19.25
N LEU A 69 0.63 -5.34 -19.64
CA LEU A 69 1.06 -5.59 -21.02
C LEU A 69 -0.08 -6.15 -21.88
N ASN A 70 -0.90 -7.01 -21.29
CA ASN A 70 -2.01 -7.66 -22.00
C ASN A 70 -3.05 -8.23 -21.02
N VAL A 71 -4.26 -8.46 -21.51
CA VAL A 71 -5.33 -9.17 -20.78
C VAL A 71 -6.03 -10.10 -21.76
N PHE A 72 -6.32 -11.32 -21.33
CA PHE A 72 -7.12 -12.25 -22.11
C PHE A 72 -8.04 -13.08 -21.20
N PRO A 73 -9.23 -13.47 -21.71
CA PRO A 73 -10.13 -14.35 -20.98
C PRO A 73 -9.53 -15.77 -20.87
N GLN A 74 -9.73 -16.42 -19.73
CA GLN A 74 -9.41 -17.83 -19.52
C GLN A 74 -10.45 -18.46 -18.59
N GLY A 75 -11.24 -19.41 -19.12
CA GLY A 75 -12.34 -20.01 -18.38
C GLY A 75 -13.34 -18.97 -17.88
N LEU A 76 -13.68 -19.02 -16.59
CA LEU A 76 -14.57 -18.08 -15.90
C LEU A 76 -13.82 -16.86 -15.33
N GLY A 77 -12.77 -16.41 -16.00
CA GLY A 77 -11.92 -15.34 -15.47
C GLY A 77 -11.02 -14.71 -16.51
N PHE A 78 -10.05 -13.95 -16.01
CA PHE A 78 -9.06 -13.25 -16.82
C PHE A 78 -7.66 -13.62 -16.39
N VAL A 79 -6.75 -13.63 -17.36
CA VAL A 79 -5.32 -13.60 -17.12
C VAL A 79 -4.81 -12.21 -17.45
N PHE A 80 -4.22 -11.57 -16.46
CA PHE A 80 -3.54 -10.29 -16.61
C PHE A 80 -2.05 -10.57 -16.79
N VAL A 81 -1.46 -10.00 -17.84
CA VAL A 81 -0.05 -10.12 -18.16
C VAL A 81 0.63 -8.81 -17.77
N PHE A 82 1.43 -8.84 -16.72
CA PHE A 82 2.19 -7.69 -16.24
C PHE A 82 3.67 -7.82 -16.62
N GLU A 83 4.38 -6.68 -16.61
CA GLU A 83 5.84 -6.73 -16.55
C GLU A 83 6.30 -7.49 -15.31
N TYR A 84 7.38 -8.27 -15.44
CA TYR A 84 7.94 -9.01 -14.32
C TYR A 84 8.80 -8.11 -13.43
N MET A 85 8.63 -8.27 -12.12
CA MET A 85 9.37 -7.58 -11.07
C MET A 85 10.11 -8.62 -10.23
N VAL A 86 11.33 -8.29 -9.77
CA VAL A 86 12.23 -9.30 -9.18
C VAL A 86 11.99 -9.54 -7.70
N THR A 87 11.49 -8.54 -6.98
CA THR A 87 11.17 -8.62 -5.54
C THR A 87 10.14 -7.54 -5.20
N ASP A 88 9.79 -7.42 -3.93
CA ASP A 88 8.94 -6.37 -3.38
C ASP A 88 9.57 -5.72 -2.15
N LEU A 89 8.98 -4.61 -1.69
CA LEU A 89 9.52 -3.87 -0.57
C LEU A 89 9.42 -4.65 0.75
N ALA A 90 8.43 -5.54 0.92
CA ALA A 90 8.31 -6.34 2.14
C ALA A 90 9.49 -7.32 2.24
N ASP A 91 9.80 -8.03 1.17
CA ASP A 91 10.96 -8.93 1.09
C ASP A 91 12.27 -8.16 1.33
N MET A 92 12.43 -6.98 0.73
CA MET A 92 13.61 -6.13 0.94
C MET A 92 13.75 -5.69 2.41
N LEU A 93 12.64 -5.29 3.06
CA LEU A 93 12.64 -4.93 4.47
C LEU A 93 12.95 -6.14 5.35
N LEU A 94 12.43 -7.32 5.03
CA LEU A 94 12.73 -8.56 5.77
C LEU A 94 14.21 -8.93 5.66
N LEU A 95 14.75 -8.99 4.45
CA LEU A 95 16.15 -9.36 4.18
C LEU A 95 17.14 -8.41 4.85
N THR A 96 16.81 -7.12 4.90
CA THR A 96 17.66 -6.09 5.50
C THR A 96 17.35 -5.84 6.98
N LYS A 97 16.38 -6.55 7.57
CA LYS A 97 15.86 -6.27 8.91
C LYS A 97 15.47 -4.79 9.09
N GLY A 98 14.88 -4.22 8.04
CA GLY A 98 14.47 -2.82 7.91
C GLY A 98 15.60 -1.84 7.58
N ALA A 99 16.87 -2.25 7.64
CA ALA A 99 18.04 -1.38 7.51
C ALA A 99 18.46 -1.09 6.06
N LEU A 100 17.53 -0.61 5.23
CA LEU A 100 17.84 -0.16 3.87
C LEU A 100 18.75 1.09 3.89
N PRO A 101 19.65 1.25 2.90
CA PRO A 101 20.41 2.50 2.75
C PRO A 101 19.49 3.72 2.66
N LEU A 102 19.90 4.83 3.24
CA LEU A 102 19.10 6.07 3.29
C LEU A 102 18.64 6.52 1.90
N GLU A 103 19.55 6.51 0.93
CA GLU A 103 19.25 6.93 -0.43
C GLU A 103 18.22 6.00 -1.11
N CYS A 104 18.26 4.70 -0.83
CA CYS A 104 17.24 3.75 -1.29
C CYS A 104 15.88 4.08 -0.68
N LYS A 105 15.81 4.38 0.64
CA LYS A 105 14.57 4.76 1.30
C LYS A 105 13.97 6.03 0.68
N LYS A 106 14.78 7.07 0.50
CA LYS A 106 14.35 8.32 -0.16
C LYS A 106 13.82 8.06 -1.56
N ALA A 107 14.53 7.27 -2.35
CA ALA A 107 14.12 6.91 -3.71
C ALA A 107 12.79 6.16 -3.72
N TYR A 108 12.60 5.17 -2.83
CA TYR A 108 11.36 4.39 -2.73
C TYR A 108 10.18 5.23 -2.26
N MET A 109 10.35 6.09 -1.24
CA MET A 109 9.30 7.02 -0.81
C MET A 109 8.88 7.95 -1.96
N HIS A 110 9.85 8.50 -2.69
CA HIS A 110 9.56 9.39 -3.82
C HIS A 110 8.86 8.67 -4.99
N MET A 111 9.29 7.45 -5.34
CA MET A 111 8.65 6.65 -6.38
C MET A 111 7.22 6.23 -6.01
N LEU A 112 6.99 5.85 -4.74
CA LEU A 112 5.65 5.56 -4.22
C LEU A 112 4.72 6.77 -4.38
N LEU A 113 5.17 7.95 -3.96
CA LEU A 113 4.36 9.18 -4.04
C LEU A 113 4.07 9.58 -5.48
N LYS A 114 5.05 9.47 -6.39
CA LYS A 114 4.85 9.75 -7.82
C LYS A 114 3.83 8.81 -8.45
N GLY A 115 3.93 7.51 -8.17
CA GLY A 115 2.98 6.51 -8.66
C GLY A 115 1.57 6.78 -8.15
N THR A 116 1.42 7.01 -6.84
CA THR A 116 0.11 7.26 -6.23
C THR A 116 -0.51 8.56 -6.72
N ALA A 117 0.26 9.65 -6.81
CA ALA A 117 -0.25 10.94 -7.29
C ALA A 117 -0.78 10.83 -8.73
N TYR A 118 -0.06 10.13 -9.61
CA TYR A 118 -0.52 9.88 -10.98
C TYR A 118 -1.86 9.10 -11.00
N CYS A 119 -1.99 8.06 -10.16
CA CYS A 119 -3.22 7.29 -10.07
C CYS A 119 -4.39 8.11 -9.51
N HIS A 120 -4.15 8.92 -8.48
CA HIS A 120 -5.15 9.82 -7.89
C HIS A 120 -5.62 10.88 -8.91
N GLU A 121 -4.73 11.44 -9.73
CA GLU A 121 -5.10 12.34 -10.83
C GLU A 121 -6.02 11.66 -11.89
N LEU A 122 -5.95 10.34 -12.04
CA LEU A 122 -6.85 9.54 -12.87
C LEU A 122 -8.13 9.06 -12.14
N GLY A 123 -8.34 9.48 -10.88
CA GLY A 123 -9.46 9.07 -10.05
C GLY A 123 -9.39 7.61 -9.57
N LEU A 124 -8.20 7.02 -9.57
CA LEU A 124 -7.97 5.63 -9.18
C LEU A 124 -7.43 5.57 -7.73
N ILE A 125 -8.18 4.91 -6.84
CA ILE A 125 -7.78 4.67 -5.43
C ILE A 125 -7.37 3.20 -5.28
N HIS A 126 -6.21 2.94 -4.67
CA HIS A 126 -5.64 1.60 -4.55
C HIS A 126 -6.31 0.73 -3.47
N ARG A 127 -6.47 1.28 -2.25
CA ARG A 127 -7.13 0.67 -1.07
C ARG A 127 -6.40 -0.48 -0.35
N ASP A 128 -5.23 -0.88 -0.84
CA ASP A 128 -4.45 -1.99 -0.27
C ASP A 128 -2.95 -1.70 -0.42
N LEU A 129 -2.54 -0.45 -0.26
CA LEU A 129 -1.12 -0.10 -0.27
C LEU A 129 -0.44 -0.72 0.96
N LYS A 130 0.63 -1.47 0.69
CA LYS A 130 1.50 -2.12 1.67
C LYS A 130 2.82 -2.49 0.99
N PRO A 131 3.92 -2.74 1.72
CA PRO A 131 5.22 -3.06 1.14
C PRO A 131 5.19 -4.23 0.13
N ALA A 132 4.36 -5.25 0.38
CA ALA A 132 4.21 -6.41 -0.53
C ALA A 132 3.57 -6.05 -1.90
N ASN A 133 2.86 -4.93 -1.99
CA ASN A 133 2.30 -4.42 -3.25
C ASN A 133 3.21 -3.37 -3.91
N LEU A 134 4.39 -3.11 -3.36
CA LEU A 134 5.40 -2.20 -3.92
C LEU A 134 6.54 -3.02 -4.52
N LEU A 135 6.39 -3.39 -5.78
CA LEU A 135 7.33 -4.26 -6.48
C LEU A 135 8.56 -3.50 -6.95
N ILE A 136 9.71 -4.17 -6.97
CA ILE A 136 11.00 -3.58 -7.35
C ILE A 136 11.56 -4.33 -8.55
N SER A 137 11.93 -3.58 -9.60
CA SER A 137 12.52 -4.13 -10.81
C SER A 137 14.01 -4.42 -10.63
N ALA A 138 14.61 -5.18 -11.55
CA ALA A 138 16.06 -5.45 -11.54
C ALA A 138 16.92 -4.17 -11.60
N LYS A 139 16.36 -3.04 -12.03
CA LYS A 139 17.02 -1.73 -12.07
C LYS A 139 16.81 -0.91 -10.79
N GLY A 140 16.19 -1.48 -9.75
CA GLY A 140 15.89 -0.78 -8.50
C GLY A 140 14.71 0.19 -8.58
N ILE A 141 13.93 0.19 -9.66
CA ILE A 141 12.74 1.04 -9.80
C ILE A 141 11.56 0.39 -9.07
N LEU A 142 10.98 1.13 -8.12
CA LEU A 142 9.78 0.75 -7.39
C LEU A 142 8.53 1.09 -8.22
N LYS A 143 7.62 0.12 -8.31
CA LYS A 143 6.33 0.24 -8.98
C LYS A 143 5.21 -0.31 -8.12
N ILE A 144 4.10 0.42 -8.08
CA ILE A 144 2.88 0.02 -7.38
C ILE A 144 2.19 -1.07 -8.21
N ALA A 145 1.96 -2.23 -7.61
CA ALA A 145 1.23 -3.35 -8.21
C ALA A 145 -0.23 -3.41 -7.72
N ASP A 146 -1.00 -4.35 -8.23
CA ASP A 146 -2.34 -4.70 -7.74
C ASP A 146 -3.40 -3.57 -7.74
N PHE A 147 -3.10 -2.45 -8.40
CA PHE A 147 -4.03 -1.36 -8.62
C PHE A 147 -5.31 -1.86 -9.31
N GLY A 148 -6.47 -1.45 -8.80
CA GLY A 148 -7.78 -1.72 -9.43
C GLY A 148 -8.29 -3.17 -9.34
N LEU A 149 -7.44 -4.15 -9.02
CA LEU A 149 -7.86 -5.55 -8.91
C LEU A 149 -8.64 -5.85 -7.63
N CYS A 150 -8.48 -5.04 -6.59
CA CYS A 150 -9.25 -5.17 -5.36
C CYS A 150 -10.77 -5.01 -5.60
N ARG A 151 -11.18 -4.14 -6.54
CA ARG A 151 -12.58 -3.86 -6.89
C ARG A 151 -13.27 -4.99 -7.66
N LEU A 152 -12.51 -5.77 -8.43
CA LEU A 152 -13.02 -6.90 -9.22
C LEU A 152 -13.61 -8.04 -8.35
N HIS A 153 -13.23 -8.08 -7.08
CA HIS A 153 -13.71 -9.05 -6.10
C HIS A 153 -14.59 -8.44 -5.00
N ASP A 154 -14.82 -7.14 -5.03
CA ASP A 154 -15.37 -6.32 -3.92
C ASP A 154 -16.90 -6.41 -3.79
N LYS A 155 -17.51 -7.51 -4.27
CA LYS A 155 -18.94 -7.73 -4.07
C LYS A 155 -19.29 -8.49 -2.80
N GLU A 156 -18.38 -9.23 -2.17
CA GLU A 156 -18.69 -10.04 -0.97
C GLU A 156 -17.39 -10.70 -0.42
N GLN A 157 -16.48 -9.95 0.20
CA GLN A 157 -15.33 -10.55 0.92
C GLN A 157 -15.54 -10.46 2.44
N VAL A 158 -16.47 -11.27 2.94
CA VAL A 158 -16.61 -11.54 4.39
C VAL A 158 -15.81 -12.79 4.79
N ASP A 159 -15.52 -13.74 3.90
CA ASP A 159 -14.95 -15.04 4.29
C ASP A 159 -13.78 -15.53 3.41
N ARG A 160 -12.52 -15.23 3.79
CA ARG A 160 -11.33 -15.99 3.32
C ARG A 160 -10.29 -16.15 4.44
N PRO A 161 -9.53 -17.27 4.47
CA PRO A 161 -8.69 -17.65 5.61
C PRO A 161 -7.40 -16.82 5.76
N TYR A 162 -7.39 -16.07 6.87
CA TYR A 162 -6.36 -15.78 7.89
C TYR A 162 -4.87 -15.44 7.60
N SER A 163 -4.13 -15.92 6.60
CA SER A 163 -2.65 -15.66 6.58
C SER A 163 -2.24 -14.31 5.94
N HIS A 164 -2.79 -13.96 4.78
CA HIS A 164 -2.44 -12.70 4.08
C HIS A 164 -3.13 -11.45 4.66
N GLN A 165 -4.16 -11.62 5.50
CA GLN A 165 -4.83 -10.51 6.19
C GLN A 165 -4.01 -9.97 7.37
N VAL A 166 -3.05 -10.74 7.91
CA VAL A 166 -2.26 -10.33 9.09
C VAL A 166 -1.39 -9.11 8.80
N ALA A 167 -0.64 -9.10 7.69
CA ALA A 167 0.21 -7.97 7.30
C ALA A 167 -0.56 -6.84 6.59
N THR A 168 -1.73 -7.14 6.03
CA THR A 168 -2.57 -6.16 5.33
C THR A 168 -3.16 -5.11 6.29
N ARG A 169 -3.37 -5.45 7.57
CA ARG A 169 -4.04 -4.55 8.51
C ARG A 169 -3.18 -3.41 9.03
N TRP A 170 -1.85 -3.57 9.07
CA TRP A 170 -0.93 -2.57 9.63
C TRP A 170 -0.97 -1.23 8.88
N TYR A 171 -1.41 -1.26 7.62
CA TYR A 171 -1.53 -0.11 6.72
C TYR A 171 -2.98 0.31 6.50
N ARG A 172 -3.95 -0.34 7.16
CA ARG A 172 -5.37 -0.01 7.04
C ARG A 172 -5.68 1.25 7.85
N SER A 173 -6.44 2.15 7.25
CA SER A 173 -6.82 3.43 7.87
C SER A 173 -7.91 3.27 8.94
N PRO A 174 -7.99 4.21 9.91
CA PRO A 174 -8.96 4.15 11.00
C PRO A 174 -10.41 4.06 10.51
N GLU A 175 -10.78 4.81 9.47
CA GLU A 175 -12.13 4.79 8.89
C GLU A 175 -12.49 3.40 8.36
N LEU A 176 -11.55 2.71 7.71
CA LEU A 176 -11.76 1.35 7.22
C LEU A 176 -11.85 0.33 8.35
N LEU A 177 -11.07 0.53 9.42
CA LEU A 177 -11.15 -0.32 10.63
C LEU A 177 -12.47 -0.15 11.38
N TYR A 178 -13.09 1.02 11.31
CA TYR A 178 -14.44 1.29 11.83
C TYR A 178 -15.57 1.01 10.82
N GLY A 179 -15.25 0.31 9.71
CA GLY A 179 -16.26 -0.20 8.78
C GLY A 179 -16.82 0.82 7.79
N ALA A 180 -16.15 1.95 7.57
CA ALA A 180 -16.59 2.95 6.60
C ALA A 180 -16.83 2.35 5.21
N ARG A 181 -18.03 2.57 4.67
CA ARG A 181 -18.42 2.13 3.32
C ARG A 181 -18.16 3.18 2.24
N LYS A 182 -17.99 4.44 2.65
CA LYS A 182 -17.61 5.56 1.81
C LYS A 182 -16.21 5.99 2.24
N TYR A 183 -15.33 6.16 1.28
CA TYR A 183 -13.95 6.54 1.51
C TYR A 183 -13.39 7.22 0.26
N ASN A 184 -12.36 8.04 0.45
CA ASN A 184 -11.67 8.81 -0.57
C ASN A 184 -10.21 8.34 -0.70
N GLU A 185 -9.37 9.13 -1.37
CA GLU A 185 -7.93 8.88 -1.53
C GLU A 185 -7.17 8.82 -0.19
N GLY A 186 -7.76 9.33 0.89
CA GLY A 186 -7.22 9.33 2.25
C GLY A 186 -6.80 7.94 2.75
N VAL A 187 -7.46 6.87 2.30
CA VAL A 187 -7.09 5.49 2.67
C VAL A 187 -5.70 5.13 2.16
N ASP A 188 -5.35 5.57 0.95
CA ASP A 188 -4.03 5.36 0.36
C ASP A 188 -2.98 6.24 1.05
N LEU A 189 -3.36 7.49 1.39
CA LEU A 189 -2.47 8.42 2.09
C LEU A 189 -2.08 7.91 3.48
N TRP A 190 -3.03 7.35 4.23
CA TRP A 190 -2.74 6.71 5.51
C TRP A 190 -1.74 5.56 5.35
N ALA A 191 -2.00 4.66 4.41
CA ALA A 191 -1.10 3.54 4.13
C ALA A 191 0.31 4.02 3.74
N ILE A 192 0.42 5.08 2.94
CA ILE A 192 1.69 5.73 2.59
C ILE A 192 2.38 6.27 3.84
N GLY A 193 1.67 6.93 4.75
CA GLY A 193 2.22 7.40 6.03
C GLY A 193 2.80 6.26 6.86
N CYS A 194 2.10 5.13 6.94
CA CYS A 194 2.61 3.93 7.60
C CYS A 194 3.89 3.38 6.94
N ILE A 195 3.92 3.29 5.59
CA ILE A 195 5.07 2.78 4.83
C ILE A 195 6.28 3.71 4.98
N ILE A 196 6.08 5.03 4.87
CA ILE A 196 7.14 6.04 5.08
C ILE A 196 7.66 5.95 6.52
N GLY A 197 6.77 5.87 7.50
CA GLY A 197 7.12 5.73 8.91
C GLY A 197 7.92 4.45 9.18
N GLU A 198 7.57 3.34 8.53
CA GLU A 198 8.31 2.08 8.62
C GLU A 198 9.71 2.17 8.00
N LEU A 199 9.83 2.78 6.81
CA LEU A 199 11.13 3.02 6.18
C LEU A 199 12.04 3.87 7.06
N ILE A 200 11.49 4.87 7.75
CA ILE A 200 12.24 5.73 8.67
C ILE A 200 12.64 4.96 9.94
N ASN A 201 11.70 4.24 10.54
CA ASN A 201 11.90 3.56 11.83
C ASN A 201 12.57 2.17 11.72
N ASN A 202 12.70 1.62 10.52
CA ASN A 202 13.12 0.22 10.26
C ASN A 202 12.15 -0.83 10.84
N ARG A 203 10.94 -0.44 11.22
CA ARG A 203 9.93 -1.32 11.81
C ARG A 203 8.52 -0.78 11.57
N PRO A 204 7.50 -1.65 11.47
CA PRO A 204 6.11 -1.24 11.30
C PRO A 204 5.66 -0.25 12.37
N VAL A 205 4.85 0.74 11.98
CA VAL A 205 4.36 1.81 12.87
C VAL A 205 3.22 1.31 13.76
N PHE A 206 2.26 0.57 13.17
CA PHE A 206 1.07 0.08 13.86
C PHE A 206 0.91 -1.44 13.66
N PRO A 207 1.71 -2.29 14.33
CA PRO A 207 1.66 -3.73 14.16
C PRO A 207 0.59 -4.39 15.04
N GLY A 208 -0.69 -4.25 14.68
CA GLY A 208 -1.79 -4.93 15.37
C GLY A 208 -1.97 -6.39 14.95
N GLU A 209 -2.43 -7.23 15.87
CA GLU A 209 -2.60 -8.68 15.67
C GLU A 209 -3.94 -9.03 14.97
N ASN A 210 -4.99 -8.28 15.29
CA ASN A 210 -6.33 -8.40 14.71
C ASN A 210 -6.95 -7.01 14.50
N ASP A 211 -8.16 -6.88 13.90
CA ASP A 211 -8.72 -5.56 13.58
C ASP A 211 -9.00 -4.69 14.83
N ILE A 212 -9.43 -5.32 15.92
CA ILE A 212 -9.69 -4.62 17.20
C ILE A 212 -8.36 -4.17 17.81
N ASP A 213 -7.34 -5.04 17.81
CA ASP A 213 -6.01 -4.69 18.29
C ASP A 213 -5.33 -3.62 17.41
N GLN A 214 -5.52 -3.67 16.09
CA GLN A 214 -5.04 -2.63 15.17
C GLN A 214 -5.62 -1.25 15.53
N LEU A 215 -6.92 -1.17 15.79
CA LEU A 215 -7.55 0.06 16.31
C LEU A 215 -6.93 0.48 17.63
N CYS A 216 -6.75 -0.44 18.57
CA CYS A 216 -6.12 -0.18 19.86
C CYS A 216 -4.70 0.39 19.71
N VAL A 217 -3.89 -0.17 18.83
CA VAL A 217 -2.52 0.30 18.54
C VAL A 217 -2.52 1.72 17.96
N VAL A 218 -3.45 2.02 17.04
CA VAL A 218 -3.61 3.38 16.50
C VAL A 218 -4.04 4.36 17.59
N LEU A 219 -5.02 4.01 18.41
CA LEU A 219 -5.52 4.84 19.53
C LEU A 219 -4.44 5.08 20.59
N LYS A 220 -3.60 4.09 20.90
CA LYS A 220 -2.46 4.22 21.80
C LYS A 220 -1.39 5.18 21.27
N ALA A 221 -1.34 5.38 19.95
CA ALA A 221 -0.38 6.27 19.30
C ALA A 221 -0.95 7.68 19.14
N LEU A 222 -2.13 7.81 18.55
CA LEU A 222 -2.75 9.08 18.18
C LEU A 222 -3.73 9.63 19.22
N GLY A 223 -3.97 8.90 20.31
CA GLY A 223 -5.01 9.22 21.28
C GLY A 223 -6.41 8.83 20.79
N SER A 224 -7.39 8.88 21.70
CA SER A 224 -8.79 8.67 21.33
C SER A 224 -9.30 9.84 20.47
N PRO A 225 -10.01 9.58 19.35
CA PRO A 225 -10.54 10.64 18.52
C PRO A 225 -11.63 11.43 19.27
N ASN A 226 -11.74 12.70 18.92
CA ASN A 226 -12.80 13.61 19.34
C ASN A 226 -13.29 14.42 18.13
N GLU A 227 -14.28 15.30 18.34
CA GLU A 227 -14.86 16.11 17.24
C GLU A 227 -13.87 17.11 16.62
N GLU A 228 -12.79 17.47 17.29
CA GLU A 228 -11.75 18.34 16.73
C GLU A 228 -10.80 17.54 15.81
N SER A 229 -10.34 16.38 16.29
CA SER A 229 -9.41 15.52 15.56
C SER A 229 -10.06 14.75 14.42
N TRP A 230 -11.34 14.39 14.57
CA TRP A 230 -12.12 13.61 13.61
C TRP A 230 -13.61 13.93 13.69
N PRO A 231 -14.06 15.02 13.06
CA PRO A 231 -15.47 15.39 13.05
C PRO A 231 -16.36 14.25 12.52
N GLY A 232 -17.42 13.90 13.24
CA GLY A 232 -18.38 12.88 12.79
C GLY A 232 -17.91 11.42 12.91
N HIS A 233 -16.78 11.15 13.58
CA HIS A 233 -16.26 9.78 13.78
C HIS A 233 -17.26 8.83 14.45
N LYS A 234 -18.20 9.35 15.26
CA LYS A 234 -19.24 8.57 15.94
C LYS A 234 -20.28 7.96 15.00
N ASP A 235 -20.38 8.49 13.77
CA ASP A 235 -21.32 8.01 12.75
C ASP A 235 -20.76 6.81 11.97
N LEU A 236 -19.51 6.42 12.22
CA LEU A 236 -18.90 5.27 11.57
C LEU A 236 -19.58 3.96 12.02
N PRO A 237 -19.82 3.00 11.10
CA PRO A 237 -20.67 1.84 11.36
C PRO A 237 -20.33 1.01 12.60
N ASP A 238 -19.04 0.88 12.90
CA ASP A 238 -18.56 0.04 14.00
C ASP A 238 -18.02 0.84 15.20
N PHE A 239 -18.09 2.18 15.16
CA PHE A 239 -17.52 3.02 16.23
C PHE A 239 -18.11 2.72 17.60
N ASN A 240 -19.44 2.61 17.69
CA ASN A 240 -20.14 2.35 18.95
C ASN A 240 -20.19 0.86 19.33
N LYS A 241 -19.65 -0.04 18.48
CA LYS A 241 -19.61 -1.49 18.74
C LYS A 241 -18.37 -1.90 19.51
N ILE A 242 -17.32 -1.08 19.46
CA ILE A 242 -16.02 -1.36 20.07
C ILE A 242 -15.68 -0.19 21.00
N THR A 243 -15.54 -0.46 22.29
CA THR A 243 -15.19 0.57 23.28
C THR A 243 -13.78 0.36 23.79
N PHE A 244 -12.98 1.43 23.75
CA PHE A 244 -11.65 1.49 24.36
C PHE A 244 -11.66 2.53 25.48
N ALA A 245 -10.83 2.32 26.51
CA ALA A 245 -10.58 3.37 27.49
C ALA A 245 -9.98 4.60 26.79
N ALA A 246 -10.27 5.80 27.31
CA ALA A 246 -9.74 7.04 26.74
C ALA A 246 -8.20 7.06 26.81
N MET A 247 -7.55 7.37 25.69
CA MET A 247 -6.09 7.38 25.55
C MET A 247 -5.60 8.76 25.17
N LYS A 248 -4.48 9.19 25.76
CA LYS A 248 -3.78 10.43 25.37
C LYS A 248 -2.87 10.14 24.17
N PRO A 249 -2.72 11.10 23.24
CA PRO A 249 -1.77 10.97 22.14
C PRO A 249 -0.33 10.92 22.65
N LYS A 250 0.51 10.13 21.99
CA LYS A 250 1.97 10.22 22.12
C LYS A 250 2.48 11.36 21.26
N SER A 251 3.66 11.91 21.59
CA SER A 251 4.30 12.83 20.66
C SER A 251 4.74 12.08 19.39
N PHE A 252 4.66 12.73 18.23
CA PHE A 252 5.16 12.12 16.98
C PHE A 252 6.66 11.79 17.04
N ARG A 253 7.43 12.54 17.85
CA ARG A 253 8.84 12.23 18.10
C ARG A 253 9.04 10.87 18.79
N GLU A 254 8.15 10.48 19.70
CA GLU A 254 8.17 9.15 20.33
C GLU A 254 7.78 8.06 19.33
N LEU A 255 6.83 8.33 18.44
CA LEU A 255 6.40 7.39 17.39
C LEU A 255 7.47 7.20 16.32
N PHE A 256 8.18 8.26 15.96
CA PHE A 256 9.17 8.30 14.88
C PHE A 256 10.53 8.83 15.37
N PRO A 257 11.24 8.07 16.23
CA PRO A 257 12.50 8.50 16.82
C PRO A 257 13.62 8.70 15.79
N ASN A 258 13.49 8.14 14.60
CA ASN A 258 14.48 8.25 13.52
C ASN A 258 14.14 9.33 12.49
N ALA A 259 12.99 9.99 12.59
CA ALA A 259 12.60 11.04 11.67
C ALA A 259 13.36 12.36 11.96
N CYS A 260 13.74 13.09 10.92
CA CYS A 260 14.13 14.49 11.05
C CYS A 260 12.90 15.38 11.35
N PRO A 261 13.08 16.65 11.78
CA PRO A 261 11.97 17.57 12.06
C PRO A 261 10.97 17.69 10.90
N GLU A 262 11.46 17.74 9.68
CA GLU A 262 10.62 17.88 8.48
C GLU A 262 9.88 16.57 8.16
N GLY A 263 10.53 15.42 8.39
CA GLY A 263 9.91 14.11 8.28
C GLY A 263 8.81 13.90 9.33
N LEU A 264 9.00 14.41 10.56
CA LEU A 264 7.96 14.44 11.58
C LEU A 264 6.76 15.25 11.13
N LYS A 265 6.98 16.48 10.66
CA LYS A 265 5.92 17.34 10.13
C LYS A 265 5.16 16.66 8.99
N LEU A 266 5.87 16.00 8.07
CA LEU A 266 5.25 15.24 6.99
C LEU A 266 4.34 14.13 7.52
N LEU A 267 4.83 13.35 8.48
CA LEU A 267 4.06 12.25 9.08
C LEU A 267 2.85 12.76 9.87
N GLU A 268 2.96 13.89 10.57
CA GLU A 268 1.85 14.56 11.26
C GLU A 268 0.75 14.98 10.31
N GLU A 269 1.10 15.47 9.11
CA GLU A 269 0.12 15.87 8.10
C GLU A 269 -0.55 14.68 7.38
N ILE A 270 0.15 13.56 7.26
CA ILE A 270 -0.36 12.35 6.58
C ILE A 270 -1.19 11.48 7.53
N LEU A 271 -0.73 11.27 8.77
CA LEU A 271 -1.33 10.35 9.75
C LEU A 271 -2.37 11.05 10.64
N ARG A 272 -3.31 11.76 10.00
CA ARG A 272 -4.47 12.37 10.67
C ARG A 272 -5.65 11.40 10.68
N TYR A 273 -6.47 11.46 11.73
CA TYR A 273 -7.73 10.70 11.79
C TYR A 273 -8.68 11.12 10.67
N ASP A 274 -9.03 12.41 10.60
CA ASP A 274 -9.88 12.97 9.54
C ASP A 274 -9.24 12.80 8.17
N GLU A 275 -9.82 11.92 7.37
CA GLU A 275 -9.37 11.56 6.03
C GLU A 275 -9.40 12.75 5.05
N ASN A 276 -10.20 13.78 5.33
CA ASN A 276 -10.30 14.99 4.50
C ASN A 276 -9.20 16.01 4.82
N LYS A 277 -8.54 15.88 5.97
CA LYS A 277 -7.41 16.73 6.38
C LYS A 277 -6.05 16.12 6.02
N ARG A 278 -6.00 14.87 5.55
CA ARG A 278 -4.74 14.23 5.13
C ARG A 278 -4.18 14.93 3.89
N ILE A 279 -2.90 15.25 3.92
CA ILE A 279 -2.22 15.91 2.80
C ILE A 279 -2.16 15.01 1.55
N SER A 280 -2.51 15.56 0.39
CA SER A 280 -2.54 14.81 -0.88
C SER A 280 -1.17 14.30 -1.33
N ALA A 281 -1.14 13.18 -2.06
CA ALA A 281 0.12 12.57 -2.53
C ALA A 281 0.98 13.54 -3.36
N LYS A 282 0.33 14.41 -4.16
CA LYS A 282 1.00 15.45 -4.95
C LYS A 282 1.74 16.45 -4.06
N MET A 283 1.10 16.89 -2.97
CA MET A 283 1.70 17.83 -2.02
C MET A 283 2.80 17.17 -1.18
N VAL A 284 2.61 15.90 -0.79
CA VAL A 284 3.65 15.11 -0.10
C VAL A 284 4.89 14.94 -0.97
N GLY A 285 4.74 14.71 -2.28
CA GLY A 285 5.86 14.60 -3.21
C GLY A 285 6.70 15.87 -3.26
N SER A 286 6.06 17.05 -3.32
CA SER A 286 6.75 18.35 -3.27
C SER A 286 7.48 18.56 -1.95
N LEU A 287 6.86 18.19 -0.83
CA LEU A 287 7.49 18.25 0.50
C LEU A 287 8.68 17.30 0.58
N LEU A 288 8.54 16.04 0.19
CA LEU A 288 9.63 15.07 0.24
C LEU A 288 10.83 15.51 -0.62
N TYR A 289 10.60 16.10 -1.78
CA TYR A 289 11.67 16.67 -2.61
C TYR A 289 12.46 17.77 -1.89
N MET A 290 11.77 18.65 -1.15
CA MET A 290 12.42 19.68 -0.32
C MET A 290 13.16 19.09 0.88
N ILE A 291 12.63 18.00 1.44
CA ILE A 291 13.09 17.38 2.69
C ILE A 291 14.23 16.38 2.44
N CYS A 292 14.36 15.81 1.23
CA CYS A 292 15.38 14.83 0.85
C CYS A 292 16.85 15.25 1.09
N ASN A 293 17.13 16.53 1.30
CA ASN A 293 18.45 17.02 1.70
C ASN A 293 18.74 16.91 3.22
N GLN A 294 17.74 16.58 4.05
CA GLN A 294 17.83 16.62 5.53
C GLN A 294 17.23 15.39 6.23
N ILE A 295 16.62 14.44 5.50
CA ILE A 295 15.78 13.35 6.06
C ILE A 295 16.46 12.45 7.11
N VAL A 296 17.78 12.33 7.17
CA VAL A 296 18.42 11.60 8.28
C VAL A 296 19.76 12.23 8.62
N LEU A 297 19.76 13.08 9.64
CA LEU A 297 20.95 13.37 10.45
C LEU A 297 20.57 13.30 11.93
N VAL A 298 20.46 12.07 12.45
CA VAL A 298 20.88 11.79 13.83
C VAL A 298 21.62 10.46 13.80
N SER A 299 22.83 10.43 13.24
CA SER A 299 23.77 9.40 13.67
C SER A 299 24.08 9.72 15.13
N ARG A 300 23.66 8.87 16.07
CA ARG A 300 24.25 8.88 17.40
C ARG A 300 25.74 8.62 17.20
N HIS A 301 26.56 9.67 17.27
CA HIS A 301 27.97 9.49 17.59
C HIS A 301 28.00 8.84 18.97
N SER A 302 28.22 7.54 18.98
CA SER A 302 28.65 6.82 20.16
C SER A 302 29.93 7.48 20.62
N ASN A 303 29.89 8.13 21.79
CA ASN A 303 31.09 8.50 22.51
C ASN A 303 31.87 7.21 22.79
N MET A 304 32.86 6.89 21.96
CA MET A 304 34.07 6.22 22.46
C MET A 304 34.86 7.29 23.20
N SER A 305 34.48 7.53 24.45
CA SER A 305 35.38 8.12 25.42
C SER A 305 36.39 7.05 25.78
N THR A 306 37.62 7.29 25.39
CA THR A 306 38.83 6.66 25.90
C THR A 306 38.87 6.76 27.43
N SER A 307 39.02 5.60 28.07
CA SER A 307 39.67 5.43 29.37
C SER A 307 40.30 4.05 29.38
#